data_AF-A0A5J5AK87-F1
#
_entry.id   AF-A0A5J5AK87-F1
#
_cell.length_a   1.000
_cell.length_b   1.000
_cell.length_c   1.000
_cell.angle_alpha   90.00
_cell.angle_beta   90.00
_cell.angle_gamma   90.00
#
_symmetry.space_group_name_H-M   'P 1'
#
loop_
_entity.id
_entity.type
_entity.pdbx_description
1 polymer ?
#
loop_
_entity_poly.entity_id
_entity_poly.type
_entity_poly.pdbx_seq_one_letter_code
_entity_poly.pdbx_strand_id
1 'polypeptide(L)'
;MAGDGESFSSDAASDDVKFGFQRPEMYKSDLAGTVDPYDRHVFLCYKSHDSWPSRVEDSETDLLPKLLSGALKARKKDISVKTRLTICEGRDGTELSDGDVLIFPEMIKYRGLKESDVDSFVEDVLVNGKPWASGVQEDLTGSHIFVCAHNNRDRRCGVCGPVLIEKFKEEIELRGLKDQMFVSGCSHIGGHKYAGNLIIFSPDPEGKIAGHWYGYVTPNDVPDVLDQHIEKGEIIERLWRGQMGVYVEAAKKEEEHKLPNGKDLKKSKKNAQENSSHEKKENVTSCCQGVNGISCCRDGSLEEETSKVHGKKELGRLSCWMGKWEQSDVLAAVAVVGAVATVAVAYSFYRRSG
;
A
#
# COMPACT_ATOMS: atom_id res chain seq x y z
N MET A 1 -27.76 33.67 16.73
CA MET A 1 -28.44 32.39 16.44
C MET A 1 -28.65 32.36 14.93
N ALA A 2 -28.36 31.23 14.28
CA ALA A 2 -27.89 31.05 12.89
C ALA A 2 -26.37 31.27 12.79
N GLY A 3 -25.52 30.31 12.41
CA GLY A 3 -25.76 28.93 11.96
C GLY A 3 -24.57 28.50 11.10
N ASP A 4 -23.43 28.23 11.73
CA ASP A 4 -22.23 27.74 11.04
C ASP A 4 -22.35 26.23 10.84
N GLY A 5 -22.99 25.83 9.75
CA GLY A 5 -23.18 24.43 9.42
C GLY A 5 -23.28 24.23 7.92
N GLU A 6 -22.26 24.58 7.13
CA GLU A 6 -22.30 24.26 5.69
C GLU A 6 -20.95 24.24 4.93
N SER A 7 -19.78 24.14 5.60
CA SER A 7 -18.48 24.09 4.89
C SER A 7 -17.82 22.71 4.81
N PHE A 8 -18.20 21.74 5.64
CA PHE A 8 -17.54 20.42 5.68
C PHE A 8 -18.00 19.45 4.58
N SER A 9 -19.24 19.60 4.09
CA SER A 9 -19.83 18.67 3.13
C SER A 9 -19.38 18.91 1.69
N SER A 10 -19.04 20.16 1.32
CA SER A 10 -18.61 20.51 -0.04
C SER A 10 -17.21 19.98 -0.35
N ASP A 11 -16.31 20.04 0.62
CA ASP A 11 -14.91 19.67 0.45
C ASP A 11 -14.74 18.15 0.33
N ALA A 12 -15.46 17.39 1.16
CA ALA A 12 -15.48 15.92 1.06
C ALA A 12 -16.06 15.43 -0.27
N ALA A 13 -17.15 16.05 -0.74
CA ALA A 13 -17.74 15.73 -2.05
C ALA A 13 -16.80 16.11 -3.21
N SER A 14 -16.11 17.25 -3.13
CA SER A 14 -15.08 17.65 -4.11
C SER A 14 -13.91 16.66 -4.14
N ASP A 15 -13.45 16.21 -2.97
CA ASP A 15 -12.33 15.26 -2.87
C ASP A 15 -12.70 13.87 -3.38
N ASP A 16 -13.93 13.40 -3.19
CA ASP A 16 -14.37 12.10 -3.71
C ASP A 16 -14.38 12.07 -5.25
N VAL A 17 -14.79 13.17 -5.89
CA VAL A 17 -14.77 13.30 -7.36
C VAL A 17 -13.34 13.40 -7.91
N LYS A 18 -12.43 14.07 -7.20
CA LYS A 18 -11.04 14.25 -7.66
C LYS A 18 -10.14 13.07 -7.35
N PHE A 19 -10.31 12.49 -6.17
CA PHE A 19 -9.37 11.54 -5.57
C PHE A 19 -10.03 10.28 -5.02
N GLY A 20 -11.36 10.24 -4.84
CA GLY A 20 -12.07 9.09 -4.28
C GLY A 20 -12.67 8.16 -5.33
N PHE A 21 -13.86 7.64 -5.06
CA PHE A 21 -14.50 6.59 -5.86
C PHE A 21 -15.34 7.12 -7.03
N GLN A 22 -15.58 8.43 -7.08
CA GLN A 22 -16.34 9.10 -8.15
C GLN A 22 -15.46 9.66 -9.29
N ARG A 23 -14.18 9.31 -9.29
CA ARG A 23 -13.25 9.76 -10.34
C ARG A 23 -13.74 9.32 -11.73
N PRO A 24 -13.73 10.20 -12.74
CA PRO A 24 -14.29 9.91 -14.05
C PRO A 24 -13.54 8.81 -14.81
N GLU A 25 -12.30 8.50 -14.44
CA GLU A 25 -11.49 7.43 -15.05
C GLU A 25 -11.63 6.05 -14.40
N MET A 26 -12.45 5.91 -13.35
CA MET A 26 -12.75 4.61 -12.75
C MET A 26 -13.20 3.61 -13.82
N TYR A 27 -12.67 2.39 -13.76
CA TYR A 27 -13.02 1.28 -14.67
C TYR A 27 -12.70 1.48 -16.15
N LYS A 28 -11.98 2.54 -16.55
CA LYS A 28 -11.62 2.78 -17.97
C LYS A 28 -10.39 2.01 -18.45
N SER A 29 -9.57 1.50 -17.52
CA SER A 29 -8.31 0.82 -17.85
C SER A 29 -8.43 -0.68 -17.63
N ASP A 30 -7.76 -1.45 -18.49
CA ASP A 30 -7.57 -2.88 -18.26
C ASP A 30 -6.68 -3.12 -17.04
N LEU A 31 -7.20 -3.86 -16.07
CA LEU A 31 -6.51 -4.15 -14.81
C LEU A 31 -5.64 -5.40 -14.89
N ALA A 32 -6.12 -6.46 -15.54
CA ALA A 32 -5.43 -7.74 -15.60
C ALA A 32 -4.03 -7.61 -16.22
N GLY A 33 -3.04 -8.22 -15.56
CA GLY A 33 -1.63 -8.17 -15.99
C GLY A 33 -0.90 -6.87 -15.65
N THR A 34 -1.47 -6.00 -14.80
CA THR A 34 -0.82 -4.74 -14.39
C THR A 34 0.08 -4.86 -13.16
N VAL A 35 0.30 -6.09 -12.69
CA VAL A 35 1.19 -6.40 -11.55
C VAL A 35 2.46 -7.01 -12.09
N ASP A 36 3.60 -6.41 -11.76
CA ASP A 36 4.90 -7.01 -12.05
C ASP A 36 5.02 -8.37 -11.35
N PRO A 37 5.42 -9.45 -12.05
CA PRO A 37 5.57 -10.78 -11.43
C PRO A 37 6.57 -10.74 -10.29
N TYR A 38 6.29 -11.43 -9.18
CA TYR A 38 7.18 -11.63 -8.05
C TYR A 38 6.73 -12.86 -7.26
N ASP A 39 7.61 -13.44 -6.44
CA ASP A 39 7.40 -14.76 -5.83
C ASP A 39 7.09 -14.69 -4.34
N ARG A 40 7.65 -13.68 -3.65
CA ARG A 40 7.54 -13.51 -2.19
C ARG A 40 7.18 -12.07 -1.84
N HIS A 41 6.24 -11.89 -0.93
CA HIS A 41 5.91 -10.59 -0.34
C HIS A 41 6.36 -10.55 1.11
N VAL A 42 7.20 -9.57 1.44
CA VAL A 42 7.59 -9.23 2.80
C VAL A 42 6.86 -7.94 3.20
N PHE A 43 6.13 -7.98 4.30
CA PHE A 43 5.56 -6.79 4.91
C PHE A 43 6.31 -6.45 6.20
N LEU A 44 6.73 -5.21 6.35
CA LEU A 44 7.20 -4.68 7.62
C LEU A 44 6.06 -3.90 8.28
N CYS A 45 5.67 -4.29 9.48
CA CYS A 45 4.72 -3.56 10.31
C CYS A 45 5.45 -2.37 10.94
N TYR A 46 5.01 -1.15 10.66
CA TYR A 46 5.72 0.04 11.12
C TYR A 46 4.81 1.25 11.15
N LYS A 47 4.45 1.74 12.34
CA LYS A 47 3.61 2.93 12.56
C LYS A 47 2.29 2.88 11.78
N SER A 48 1.51 3.96 11.85
CA SER A 48 0.27 4.09 11.07
C SER A 48 0.50 4.83 9.75
N HIS A 49 -0.35 4.54 8.77
CA HIS A 49 -0.30 5.14 7.43
C HIS A 49 -0.37 6.67 7.44
N ASP A 50 -0.97 7.27 8.47
CA ASP A 50 -1.08 8.72 8.63
C ASP A 50 0.26 9.39 8.96
N SER A 51 1.20 8.63 9.50
CA SER A 51 2.51 9.12 9.96
C SER A 51 3.61 8.98 8.92
N TRP A 52 3.40 8.17 7.87
CA TRP A 52 4.46 7.85 6.92
C TRP A 52 4.82 9.03 6.03
N PRO A 53 6.12 9.34 5.84
CA PRO A 53 6.54 10.27 4.81
C PRO A 53 6.30 9.64 3.43
N SER A 54 6.30 10.47 2.38
CA SER A 54 6.00 9.98 1.02
C SER A 54 6.84 8.74 0.64
N ARG A 55 8.13 8.72 0.99
CA ARG A 55 9.07 7.58 0.85
C ARG A 55 9.48 7.04 2.23
N VAL A 56 8.61 6.33 2.93
CA VAL A 56 8.97 5.71 4.23
C VAL A 56 10.22 4.83 4.14
N GLU A 57 10.40 4.14 3.01
CA GLU A 57 11.53 3.27 2.69
C GLU A 57 12.86 4.01 2.40
N ASP A 58 12.82 5.32 2.20
CA ASP A 58 13.99 6.16 1.95
C ASP A 58 14.11 7.30 3.00
N SER A 59 13.35 7.22 4.10
CA SER A 59 13.29 8.26 5.15
C SER A 59 14.55 8.29 6.02
N GLU A 60 15.07 9.49 6.32
CA GLU A 60 16.19 9.67 7.24
C GLU A 60 15.81 9.50 8.73
N THR A 61 14.52 9.62 9.05
CA THR A 61 14.02 9.50 10.43
C THR A 61 13.43 8.14 10.74
N ASP A 62 12.98 7.42 9.71
CA ASP A 62 12.36 6.10 9.84
C ASP A 62 13.37 5.02 9.46
N LEU A 63 14.35 4.83 10.35
CA LEU A 63 15.55 4.04 10.08
C LEU A 63 15.24 2.57 9.81
N LEU A 64 14.32 1.93 10.54
CA LEU A 64 14.02 0.52 10.36
C LEU A 64 13.51 0.18 8.93
N PRO A 65 12.46 0.85 8.38
CA PRO A 65 12.08 0.68 6.97
C PRO A 65 13.22 0.95 5.98
N LYS A 66 14.01 2.01 6.21
CA LYS A 66 15.14 2.37 5.35
C LYS A 66 16.23 1.31 5.35
N LEU A 67 16.62 0.80 6.52
CA LEU A 67 17.63 -0.24 6.67
C LEU A 67 17.18 -1.54 6.01
N LEU A 68 15.94 -1.99 6.26
CA LEU A 68 15.41 -3.21 5.66
C LEU A 68 15.32 -3.11 4.13
N SER A 69 14.81 -1.99 3.62
CA SER A 69 14.79 -1.68 2.18
C SER A 69 16.19 -1.69 1.58
N GLY A 70 17.17 -1.08 2.25
CA GLY A 70 18.57 -1.05 1.84
C GLY A 70 19.21 -2.43 1.80
N ALA A 71 19.04 -3.23 2.86
CA ALA A 71 19.58 -4.59 2.96
C ALA A 71 19.00 -5.52 1.88
N LEU A 72 17.68 -5.46 1.63
CA LEU A 72 17.04 -6.20 0.54
C LEU A 72 17.59 -5.82 -0.85
N LYS A 73 17.82 -4.53 -1.10
CA LYS A 73 18.41 -4.05 -2.36
C LYS A 73 19.86 -4.55 -2.52
N ALA A 74 20.65 -4.49 -1.44
CA ALA A 74 22.04 -4.93 -1.43
C ALA A 74 22.19 -6.43 -1.66
N ARG A 75 21.30 -7.23 -1.05
CA ARG A 75 21.34 -8.71 -1.09
C ARG A 75 20.44 -9.31 -2.18
N LYS A 76 19.91 -8.49 -3.09
CA LYS A 76 18.97 -8.90 -4.15
C LYS A 76 19.43 -10.09 -5.01
N LYS A 77 20.75 -10.24 -5.23
CA LYS A 77 21.31 -11.34 -6.04
C LYS A 77 21.47 -12.65 -5.25
N ASP A 78 21.50 -12.54 -3.93
CA ASP A 78 21.70 -13.69 -3.03
C ASP A 78 20.35 -14.29 -2.62
N ILE A 79 19.27 -13.50 -2.68
CA ILE A 79 17.90 -13.96 -2.46
C ILE A 79 17.44 -14.78 -3.66
N SER A 80 17.04 -16.02 -3.42
CA SER A 80 16.73 -17.02 -4.45
C SER A 80 15.46 -16.72 -5.27
N VAL A 81 14.57 -15.88 -4.74
CA VAL A 81 13.25 -15.59 -5.32
C VAL A 81 13.01 -14.07 -5.42
N LYS A 82 12.17 -13.64 -6.36
CA LYS A 82 11.89 -12.21 -6.51
C LYS A 82 11.01 -11.73 -5.35
N THR A 83 11.66 -11.09 -4.38
CA THR A 83 11.01 -10.59 -3.16
C THR A 83 10.59 -9.14 -3.28
N ARG A 84 9.37 -8.82 -2.83
CA ARG A 84 8.81 -7.47 -2.74
C ARG A 84 8.67 -7.05 -1.28
N LEU A 85 9.08 -5.82 -0.96
CA LEU A 85 8.86 -5.21 0.36
C LEU A 85 7.69 -4.22 0.28
N THR A 86 6.78 -4.30 1.26
CA THR A 86 5.74 -3.30 1.52
C THR A 86 5.75 -2.96 3.01
N ILE A 87 5.36 -1.74 3.38
CA ILE A 87 5.17 -1.36 4.78
C ILE A 87 3.68 -1.48 5.08
N CYS A 88 3.30 -2.09 6.19
CA CYS A 88 1.92 -2.12 6.67
C CYS A 88 1.81 -1.53 8.06
N GLU A 89 0.60 -1.24 8.48
CA GLU A 89 0.39 -0.62 9.78
C GLU A 89 0.85 -1.54 10.91
N GLY A 90 1.74 -1.00 11.75
CA GLY A 90 2.11 -1.57 13.04
C GLY A 90 1.57 -0.67 14.14
N ARG A 91 1.06 -1.28 15.20
CA ARG A 91 0.69 -0.56 16.43
C ARG A 91 0.90 -1.46 17.64
N ASP A 92 1.73 -1.00 18.56
CA ASP A 92 1.98 -1.69 19.81
C ASP A 92 0.68 -1.96 20.58
N GLY A 93 0.54 -3.17 21.10
CA GLY A 93 -0.66 -3.63 21.79
C GLY A 93 -1.78 -4.13 20.86
N THR A 94 -1.55 -4.17 19.55
CA THR A 94 -2.42 -4.89 18.59
C THR A 94 -1.77 -6.19 18.11
N GLU A 95 -2.46 -6.95 17.27
CA GLU A 95 -1.95 -8.20 16.69
C GLU A 95 -0.64 -8.02 15.91
N LEU A 96 -0.50 -6.87 15.24
CA LEU A 96 0.69 -6.46 14.49
C LEU A 96 1.36 -5.29 15.21
N SER A 97 2.53 -5.54 15.78
CA SER A 97 3.31 -4.52 16.51
C SER A 97 4.40 -3.92 15.63
N ASP A 98 4.95 -2.77 16.04
CA ASP A 98 6.03 -2.13 15.28
C ASP A 98 7.27 -3.05 15.25
N GLY A 99 7.81 -3.22 14.05
CA GLY A 99 8.93 -4.11 13.77
C GLY A 99 8.53 -5.54 13.43
N ASP A 100 7.25 -5.93 13.50
CA ASP A 100 6.85 -7.25 13.03
C ASP A 100 7.06 -7.39 11.52
N VAL A 101 7.51 -8.56 11.07
CA VAL A 101 7.73 -8.86 9.64
C VAL A 101 6.89 -10.05 9.21
N LEU A 102 6.02 -9.84 8.23
CA LEU A 102 5.16 -10.86 7.64
C LEU A 102 5.74 -11.34 6.32
N ILE A 103 5.70 -12.64 6.06
CA ILE A 103 6.24 -13.24 4.84
C ILE A 103 5.18 -14.14 4.19
N PHE A 104 4.85 -13.83 2.94
CA PHE A 104 3.95 -14.59 2.08
C PHE A 104 4.71 -15.10 0.84
N PRO A 105 4.42 -16.31 0.32
CA PRO A 105 3.30 -17.20 0.67
C PRO A 105 3.54 -18.07 1.91
N GLU A 106 4.67 -17.94 2.60
CA GLU A 106 5.06 -18.82 3.71
C GLU A 106 4.14 -18.72 4.94
N MET A 107 3.32 -17.66 5.05
CA MET A 107 2.43 -17.40 6.20
C MET A 107 3.19 -17.36 7.53
N ILE A 108 4.31 -16.65 7.54
CA ILE A 108 5.17 -16.52 8.73
C ILE A 108 5.18 -15.07 9.20
N LYS A 109 5.12 -14.88 10.52
CA LYS A 109 5.37 -13.60 11.20
C LYS A 109 6.60 -13.72 12.09
N TYR A 110 7.55 -12.80 11.93
CA TYR A 110 8.64 -12.59 12.87
C TYR A 110 8.35 -11.37 13.74
N ARG A 111 8.56 -11.49 15.05
CA ARG A 111 8.22 -10.44 16.01
C ARG A 111 9.35 -9.44 16.22
N GLY A 112 9.02 -8.16 16.23
CA GLY A 112 9.87 -7.09 16.77
C GLY A 112 11.27 -6.98 16.18
N LEU A 113 11.41 -7.01 14.86
CA LEU A 113 12.68 -6.73 14.17
C LEU A 113 13.18 -5.34 14.55
N LYS A 114 14.42 -5.26 15.03
CA LYS A 114 15.09 -4.01 15.38
C LYS A 114 16.08 -3.60 14.31
N GLU A 115 16.41 -2.31 14.31
CA GLU A 115 17.41 -1.72 13.41
C GLU A 115 18.76 -2.46 13.46
N SER A 116 19.20 -2.88 14.65
CA SER A 116 20.46 -3.61 14.85
C SER A 116 20.49 -4.99 14.22
N ASP A 117 19.33 -5.58 13.96
CA ASP A 117 19.23 -7.00 13.61
C ASP A 117 18.85 -7.23 12.14
N VAL A 118 18.60 -6.15 11.39
CA VAL A 118 18.18 -6.19 9.97
C VAL A 118 19.10 -7.07 9.13
N ASP A 119 20.42 -6.91 9.24
CA ASP A 119 21.37 -7.67 8.43
C ASP A 119 21.31 -9.18 8.75
N SER A 120 21.22 -9.53 10.04
CA SER A 120 21.08 -10.93 10.47
C SER A 120 19.76 -11.54 10.01
N PHE A 121 18.66 -10.78 10.06
CA PHE A 121 17.35 -11.22 9.59
C PHE A 121 17.36 -11.48 8.08
N VAL A 122 17.91 -10.56 7.29
CA VAL A 122 18.00 -10.73 5.83
C VAL A 122 18.87 -11.93 5.47
N GLU A 123 20.01 -12.11 6.15
CA GLU A 123 20.90 -13.26 5.95
C GLU A 123 20.21 -14.59 6.30
N ASP A 124 19.68 -14.72 7.51
CA ASP A 124 19.10 -15.99 7.99
C ASP A 124 17.84 -16.34 7.21
N VAL A 125 16.89 -15.41 7.12
CA VAL A 125 15.53 -15.69 6.64
C VAL A 125 15.43 -15.58 5.13
N LEU A 126 15.91 -14.47 4.56
CA LEU A 126 15.62 -14.14 3.16
C LEU A 126 16.64 -14.73 2.19
N VAL A 127 17.92 -14.83 2.61
CA VAL A 127 18.99 -15.43 1.82
C VAL A 127 19.08 -16.94 2.08
N ASN A 128 19.19 -17.34 3.34
CA ASN A 128 19.44 -18.75 3.69
C ASN A 128 18.17 -19.59 3.91
N GLY A 129 16.99 -18.96 4.01
CA GLY A 129 15.72 -19.67 4.22
C GLY A 129 15.62 -20.38 5.58
N LYS A 130 16.32 -19.87 6.60
CA LYS A 130 16.34 -20.42 7.96
C LYS A 130 15.50 -19.55 8.90
N PRO A 131 14.95 -20.13 9.98
CA PRO A 131 14.37 -19.33 11.06
C PRO A 131 15.38 -18.31 11.58
N TRP A 132 14.92 -17.08 11.81
CA TRP A 132 15.77 -16.02 12.34
C TRP A 132 16.23 -16.36 13.76
N ALA A 133 17.55 -16.48 13.95
CA ALA A 133 18.11 -16.99 15.21
C ALA A 133 17.81 -16.10 16.43
N SER A 134 17.66 -14.79 16.21
CA SER A 134 17.43 -13.79 17.26
C SER A 134 15.96 -13.43 17.47
N GLY A 135 15.06 -13.98 16.64
CA GLY A 135 13.66 -13.60 16.60
C GLY A 135 12.71 -14.67 17.12
N VAL A 136 11.47 -14.25 17.39
CA VAL A 136 10.34 -15.18 17.61
C VAL A 136 9.60 -15.31 16.29
N GLN A 137 9.45 -16.55 15.82
CA GLN A 137 8.65 -16.91 14.66
C GLN A 137 7.28 -17.40 15.10
N GLU A 138 6.23 -16.88 14.47
CA GLU A 138 4.83 -17.30 14.63
C GLU A 138 4.26 -17.65 13.25
N ASP A 139 3.33 -18.61 13.21
CA ASP A 139 2.57 -18.90 12.00
C ASP A 139 1.36 -17.96 11.90
N LEU A 140 1.12 -17.44 10.71
CA LEU A 140 -0.07 -16.66 10.38
C LEU A 140 -1.22 -17.61 10.04
N THR A 141 -2.43 -17.18 10.36
CA THR A 141 -3.66 -17.94 10.07
C THR A 141 -4.68 -17.04 9.40
N GLY A 142 -5.69 -17.63 8.77
CA GLY A 142 -6.74 -16.87 8.11
C GLY A 142 -6.28 -16.12 6.86
N SER A 143 -7.07 -15.12 6.48
CA SER A 143 -6.89 -14.32 5.28
C SER A 143 -6.42 -12.91 5.63
N HIS A 144 -5.39 -12.41 4.95
CA HIS A 144 -4.82 -11.09 5.18
C HIS A 144 -5.11 -10.15 4.00
N ILE A 145 -5.76 -9.02 4.29
CA ILE A 145 -6.16 -8.00 3.35
C ILE A 145 -5.33 -6.74 3.62
N PHE A 146 -4.48 -6.36 2.67
CA PHE A 146 -3.68 -5.15 2.74
C PHE A 146 -4.27 -4.08 1.82
N VAL A 147 -4.72 -2.97 2.39
CA VAL A 147 -5.35 -1.86 1.66
C VAL A 147 -4.37 -0.70 1.55
N CYS A 148 -4.08 -0.25 0.33
CA CYS A 148 -3.18 0.87 0.12
C CYS A 148 -3.79 2.19 0.61
N ALA A 149 -3.25 2.76 1.69
CA ALA A 149 -3.76 3.96 2.38
C ALA A 149 -2.74 5.12 2.43
N HIS A 150 -1.64 5.03 1.66
CA HIS A 150 -0.50 5.93 1.79
C HIS A 150 -0.75 7.35 1.22
N ASN A 151 -1.39 8.22 2.01
CA ASN A 151 -1.79 9.58 1.61
C ASN A 151 -0.62 10.46 1.15
N ASN A 152 0.49 10.45 1.89
CA ASN A 152 1.65 11.30 1.59
C ASN A 152 2.41 10.87 0.33
N ARG A 153 2.24 9.63 -0.11
CA ARG A 153 2.76 9.16 -1.41
C ARG A 153 1.77 9.41 -2.54
N ASP A 154 0.49 9.17 -2.28
CA ASP A 154 -0.57 9.25 -3.27
C ASP A 154 -1.90 9.64 -2.63
N ARG A 155 -2.42 10.82 -3.00
CA ARG A 155 -3.66 11.37 -2.43
C ARG A 155 -4.88 10.48 -2.68
N ARG A 156 -4.92 9.76 -3.81
CA ARG A 156 -6.05 8.85 -4.13
C ARG A 156 -6.08 7.66 -3.17
N CYS A 157 -4.90 7.12 -2.85
CA CYS A 157 -4.77 6.07 -1.85
C CYS A 157 -5.15 6.60 -0.45
N GLY A 158 -4.76 7.83 -0.12
CA GLY A 158 -5.14 8.47 1.15
C GLY A 158 -6.63 8.77 1.30
N VAL A 159 -7.36 8.97 0.21
CA VAL A 159 -8.83 9.17 0.24
C VAL A 159 -9.57 7.84 0.21
N CYS A 160 -9.20 6.91 -0.69
CA CYS A 160 -9.90 5.63 -0.83
C CYS A 160 -9.57 4.62 0.29
N GLY A 161 -8.31 4.57 0.71
CA GLY A 161 -7.79 3.52 1.60
C GLY A 161 -8.49 3.48 2.96
N PRO A 162 -8.53 4.58 3.73
CA PRO A 162 -9.18 4.60 5.04
C PRO A 162 -10.66 4.18 4.99
N VAL A 163 -11.41 4.64 3.98
CA VAL A 163 -12.83 4.28 3.79
C VAL A 163 -12.99 2.78 3.54
N LEU A 164 -12.10 2.17 2.75
CA LEU A 164 -12.13 0.72 2.53
C LEU A 164 -11.75 -0.06 3.79
N ILE A 165 -10.72 0.38 4.52
CA ILE A 165 -10.28 -0.28 5.76
C ILE A 165 -11.42 -0.31 6.78
N GLU A 166 -12.10 0.83 6.97
CA GLU A 166 -13.27 0.94 7.84
C GLU A 166 -14.38 0.00 7.37
N LYS A 167 -14.73 0.05 6.08
CA LYS A 167 -15.79 -0.80 5.52
C LYS A 167 -15.50 -2.30 5.66
N PHE A 168 -14.26 -2.73 5.44
CA PHE A 168 -13.86 -4.12 5.66
C PHE A 168 -13.96 -4.51 7.14
N LYS A 169 -13.49 -3.67 8.07
CA LYS A 169 -13.58 -3.93 9.51
C LYS A 169 -15.04 -4.06 9.97
N GLU A 170 -15.92 -3.18 9.50
CA GLU A 170 -17.36 -3.25 9.77
C GLU A 170 -17.98 -4.57 9.28
N GLU A 171 -17.75 -4.95 8.02
CA GLU A 171 -18.32 -6.17 7.45
C GLU A 171 -17.78 -7.44 8.13
N ILE A 172 -16.48 -7.48 8.43
CA ILE A 172 -15.86 -8.60 9.17
C ILE A 172 -16.46 -8.72 10.57
N GLU A 173 -16.68 -7.60 11.26
CA GLU A 173 -17.31 -7.58 12.58
C GLU A 173 -18.77 -8.05 12.53
N LEU A 174 -19.55 -7.53 11.58
CA LEU A 174 -20.96 -7.91 11.40
C LEU A 174 -21.14 -9.40 11.13
N ARG A 175 -20.16 -10.03 10.47
CA ARG A 175 -20.15 -11.46 10.12
C ARG A 175 -19.48 -12.35 11.17
N GLY A 176 -18.88 -11.77 12.22
CA GLY A 176 -18.17 -12.52 13.25
C GLY A 176 -16.87 -13.18 12.77
N LEU A 177 -16.20 -12.57 11.78
CA LEU A 177 -15.02 -13.13 11.10
C LEU A 177 -13.68 -12.58 11.64
N LYS A 178 -13.68 -11.92 12.80
CA LYS A 178 -12.50 -11.21 13.35
C LYS A 178 -11.29 -12.12 13.60
N ASP A 179 -11.50 -13.41 13.85
CA ASP A 179 -10.41 -14.37 14.08
C ASP A 179 -9.93 -15.08 12.79
N GLN A 180 -10.56 -14.77 11.64
CA GLN A 180 -10.30 -15.42 10.35
C GLN A 180 -9.81 -14.46 9.28
N MET A 181 -10.09 -13.15 9.44
CA MET A 181 -9.82 -12.14 8.42
C MET A 181 -9.19 -10.89 9.03
N PHE A 182 -8.03 -10.52 8.52
CA PHE A 182 -7.19 -9.46 9.07
C PHE A 182 -7.00 -8.36 8.03
N VAL A 183 -7.34 -7.12 8.38
CA VAL A 183 -7.28 -5.97 7.47
C VAL A 183 -6.32 -4.93 8.00
N SER A 184 -5.33 -4.56 7.20
CA SER A 184 -4.33 -3.54 7.56
C SER A 184 -4.10 -2.55 6.42
N GLY A 185 -3.87 -1.28 6.78
CA GLY A 185 -3.38 -0.30 5.83
C GLY A 185 -1.94 -0.63 5.39
N CYS A 186 -1.62 -0.35 4.14
CA CYS A 186 -0.27 -0.53 3.62
C CYS A 186 0.22 0.68 2.83
N SER A 187 1.55 0.74 2.67
CA SER A 187 2.23 1.73 1.87
C SER A 187 1.87 1.58 0.39
N HIS A 188 2.36 2.48 -0.45
CA HIS A 188 1.92 2.53 -1.83
C HIS A 188 2.42 1.32 -2.63
N ILE A 189 1.47 0.50 -3.08
CA ILE A 189 1.76 -0.73 -3.82
C ILE A 189 1.76 -0.53 -5.36
N GLY A 190 1.64 0.72 -5.83
CA GLY A 190 1.64 1.07 -7.25
C GLY A 190 0.25 0.99 -7.89
N GLY A 191 0.12 1.57 -9.09
CA GLY A 191 -1.15 1.66 -9.79
C GLY A 191 -2.09 2.70 -9.18
N HIS A 192 -1.61 3.91 -8.89
CA HIS A 192 -2.44 5.01 -8.37
C HIS A 192 -3.67 5.32 -9.23
N LYS A 193 -3.57 5.12 -10.56
CA LYS A 193 -4.69 5.25 -11.48
C LYS A 193 -5.83 4.26 -11.17
N TYR A 194 -5.55 3.20 -10.42
CA TYR A 194 -6.45 2.14 -9.98
C TYR A 194 -6.78 2.21 -8.47
N ALA A 195 -6.58 3.37 -7.83
CA ALA A 195 -6.78 3.53 -6.40
C ALA A 195 -8.15 3.01 -5.91
N GLY A 196 -8.17 2.51 -4.68
CA GLY A 196 -8.95 1.31 -4.34
C GLY A 196 -8.11 0.04 -4.55
N ASN A 197 -6.81 0.13 -4.27
CA ASN A 197 -5.88 -0.98 -4.46
C ASN A 197 -5.79 -1.81 -3.18
N LEU A 198 -5.91 -3.12 -3.32
CA LEU A 198 -5.73 -4.06 -2.22
C LEU A 198 -4.98 -5.31 -2.66
N ILE A 199 -4.38 -6.00 -1.69
CA ILE A 199 -3.76 -7.32 -1.86
C ILE A 199 -4.42 -8.27 -0.87
N ILE A 200 -4.87 -9.42 -1.33
CA ILE A 200 -5.45 -10.47 -0.49
C ILE A 200 -4.50 -11.66 -0.51
N PHE A 201 -4.06 -12.08 0.66
CA PHE A 201 -3.41 -13.36 0.88
C PHE A 201 -4.38 -14.28 1.58
N SER A 202 -4.78 -15.34 0.89
CA SER A 202 -5.68 -16.35 1.41
C SER A 202 -5.30 -17.72 0.85
N PRO A 203 -5.62 -18.82 1.56
CA PRO A 203 -5.51 -20.15 1.00
C PRO A 203 -6.50 -20.32 -0.16
N ASP A 204 -6.06 -20.96 -1.23
CA ASP A 204 -6.93 -21.50 -2.27
C ASP A 204 -7.61 -22.80 -1.79
N PRO A 205 -8.54 -23.39 -2.57
CA PRO A 205 -9.19 -24.65 -2.20
C PRO A 205 -8.23 -25.83 -1.95
N GLU A 206 -7.03 -25.78 -2.53
CA GLU A 206 -5.96 -26.76 -2.32
C GLU A 206 -5.07 -26.43 -1.10
N GLY A 207 -5.36 -25.33 -0.39
CA GLY A 207 -4.63 -24.87 0.80
C GLY A 207 -3.33 -24.12 0.50
N LYS A 208 -3.05 -23.82 -0.77
CA LYS A 208 -1.88 -23.05 -1.18
C LYS A 208 -2.19 -21.55 -1.09
N ILE A 209 -1.23 -20.79 -0.57
CA ILE A 209 -1.40 -19.35 -0.37
C ILE A 209 -1.16 -18.61 -1.68
N ALA A 210 -2.15 -17.81 -2.07
CA ALA A 210 -2.09 -16.95 -3.24
C ALA A 210 -2.20 -15.47 -2.84
N GLY A 211 -1.39 -14.60 -3.46
CA GLY A 211 -1.44 -13.16 -3.26
C GLY A 211 -2.12 -12.45 -4.42
N HIS A 212 -3.43 -12.17 -4.31
CA HIS A 212 -4.23 -11.56 -5.38
C HIS A 212 -4.29 -10.04 -5.24
N TRP A 213 -4.06 -9.35 -6.35
CA TRP A 213 -4.08 -7.89 -6.42
C TRP A 213 -5.37 -7.41 -7.04
N TYR A 214 -5.94 -6.38 -6.45
CA TYR A 214 -7.15 -5.73 -6.92
C TYR A 214 -6.94 -4.23 -7.06
N GLY A 215 -7.70 -3.61 -7.96
CA GLY A 215 -7.77 -2.17 -8.16
C GLY A 215 -9.20 -1.73 -8.41
N TYR A 216 -9.45 -0.43 -8.30
CA TYR A 216 -10.79 0.17 -8.39
C TYR A 216 -11.81 -0.39 -7.39
N VAL A 217 -11.37 -1.03 -6.30
CA VAL A 217 -12.29 -1.52 -5.27
C VAL A 217 -12.96 -0.34 -4.58
N THR A 218 -14.28 -0.43 -4.41
CA THR A 218 -15.12 0.54 -3.71
C THR A 218 -15.78 -0.09 -2.48
N PRO A 219 -16.36 0.71 -1.57
CA PRO A 219 -17.08 0.16 -0.41
C PRO A 219 -18.21 -0.81 -0.77
N ASN A 220 -18.84 -0.65 -1.94
CA ASN A 220 -19.91 -1.54 -2.41
C ASN A 220 -19.38 -2.90 -2.87
N ASP A 221 -18.10 -3.01 -3.18
CA ASP A 221 -17.47 -4.27 -3.60
C ASP A 221 -16.99 -5.11 -2.42
N VAL A 222 -16.91 -4.53 -1.21
CA VAL A 222 -16.40 -5.22 -0.01
C VAL A 222 -17.16 -6.51 0.30
N PRO A 223 -18.51 -6.54 0.30
CA PRO A 223 -19.25 -7.79 0.49
C PRO A 223 -18.85 -8.86 -0.54
N ASP A 224 -18.78 -8.51 -1.83
CA ASP A 224 -18.36 -9.44 -2.89
C ASP A 224 -16.92 -9.95 -2.68
N VAL A 225 -16.00 -9.10 -2.21
CA VAL A 225 -14.64 -9.53 -1.90
C VAL A 225 -14.63 -10.59 -0.80
N LEU A 226 -15.44 -10.42 0.25
CA LEU A 226 -15.53 -11.42 1.33
C LEU A 226 -16.23 -12.70 0.83
N ASP A 227 -17.39 -12.56 0.18
CA ASP A 227 -18.27 -13.67 -0.21
C ASP A 227 -17.75 -14.47 -1.41
N GLN A 228 -17.17 -13.81 -2.41
CA GLN A 228 -16.72 -14.46 -3.65
C GLN A 228 -15.25 -14.85 -3.56
N HIS A 229 -14.37 -13.90 -3.25
CA HIS A 229 -12.93 -14.20 -3.22
C HIS A 229 -12.57 -15.06 -2.01
N ILE A 230 -12.83 -14.57 -0.80
CA ILE A 230 -12.28 -15.21 0.40
C ILE A 230 -13.05 -16.48 0.76
N GLU A 231 -14.38 -16.45 0.72
CA GLU A 231 -15.19 -17.62 1.09
C GLU A 231 -15.24 -18.70 0.00
N LYS A 232 -15.29 -18.33 -1.30
CA LYS A 232 -15.43 -19.29 -2.40
C LYS A 232 -14.16 -19.53 -3.21
N GLY A 233 -13.14 -18.69 -3.05
CA GLY A 233 -11.93 -18.73 -3.90
C GLY A 233 -12.15 -18.20 -5.32
N GLU A 234 -13.25 -17.46 -5.56
CA GLU A 234 -13.62 -16.97 -6.88
C GLU A 234 -13.05 -15.57 -7.15
N ILE A 235 -12.29 -15.41 -8.24
CA ILE A 235 -11.67 -14.13 -8.60
C ILE A 235 -12.70 -13.17 -9.20
N ILE A 236 -12.80 -11.98 -8.60
CA ILE A 236 -13.58 -10.87 -9.15
C ILE A 236 -12.83 -10.23 -10.33
N GLU A 237 -12.98 -10.78 -11.52
CA GLU A 237 -12.21 -10.43 -12.72
C GLU A 237 -12.19 -8.93 -13.04
N ARG A 238 -13.33 -8.24 -12.89
CA ARG A 238 -13.46 -6.79 -13.18
C ARG A 238 -12.57 -5.90 -12.31
N LEU A 239 -12.14 -6.40 -11.15
CA LEU A 239 -11.28 -5.69 -10.19
C LEU A 239 -9.85 -6.26 -10.18
N TRP A 240 -9.65 -7.44 -10.77
CA TRP A 240 -8.42 -8.21 -10.61
C TRP A 240 -7.28 -7.67 -11.47
N ARG A 241 -6.11 -7.51 -10.85
CA ARG A 241 -4.90 -6.96 -11.48
C ARG A 241 -3.83 -8.00 -11.77
N GLY A 242 -3.72 -9.02 -10.93
CA GLY A 242 -2.65 -10.00 -11.02
C GLY A 242 -2.54 -10.87 -9.76
N GLN A 243 -1.64 -11.84 -9.80
CA GLN A 243 -1.39 -12.79 -8.71
C GLN A 243 0.12 -12.96 -8.51
N MET A 244 0.55 -13.02 -7.25
CA MET A 244 1.91 -13.37 -6.86
C MET A 244 2.27 -14.79 -7.34
N GLY A 245 3.48 -14.98 -7.84
CA GLY A 245 3.99 -16.26 -8.35
C GLY A 245 3.50 -16.63 -9.75
N VAL A 246 2.68 -15.79 -10.40
CA VAL A 246 2.19 -16.02 -11.77
C VAL A 246 2.95 -15.13 -12.74
N TYR A 247 3.63 -15.77 -13.69
CA TYR A 247 4.29 -15.11 -14.80
C TYR A 247 3.37 -15.19 -16.01
N VAL A 248 2.71 -14.07 -16.31
CA VAL A 248 1.97 -13.95 -17.57
C VAL A 248 3.02 -13.83 -18.67
N GLU A 249 3.18 -14.86 -19.49
CA GLU A 249 3.89 -14.70 -20.76
C GLU A 249 3.18 -13.60 -21.54
N ALA A 250 3.90 -12.54 -21.88
CA ALA A 250 3.36 -11.47 -22.70
C ALA A 250 2.96 -12.10 -24.04
N ALA A 251 1.68 -12.42 -24.17
CA ALA A 251 1.12 -12.99 -25.38
C ALA A 251 1.42 -12.03 -26.53
N LYS A 252 2.41 -12.38 -27.35
CA LYS A 252 2.44 -11.94 -28.74
C LYS A 252 1.14 -12.46 -29.32
N LYS A 253 0.17 -11.58 -29.50
CA LYS A 253 -1.00 -11.85 -30.34
C LYS A 253 -0.50 -11.98 -31.77
N GLU A 254 -0.02 -13.17 -32.13
CA GLU A 254 -0.05 -13.62 -33.51
C GLU A 254 -1.41 -14.30 -33.69
N GLU A 255 -2.27 -13.61 -34.43
CA GLU A 255 -3.52 -14.15 -34.95
C GLU A 255 -3.24 -15.38 -35.82
N GLU A 256 -3.63 -16.58 -35.40
CA GLU A 256 -3.88 -17.67 -36.35
C GLU A 256 -5.09 -18.51 -35.91
N HIS A 257 -6.26 -18.16 -36.45
CA HIS A 257 -7.26 -19.16 -36.83
C HIS A 257 -8.08 -18.62 -38.02
N LYS A 258 -7.54 -18.78 -39.23
CA LYS A 258 -8.35 -18.96 -40.44
C LYS A 258 -7.80 -20.14 -41.25
N LEU A 259 -8.68 -21.10 -41.46
CA LEU A 259 -8.49 -22.33 -42.22
C LEU A 259 -8.23 -22.06 -43.73
N PRO A 260 -7.70 -23.06 -44.47
CA PRO A 260 -6.95 -22.84 -45.70
C PRO A 260 -7.77 -23.04 -46.98
N ASN A 261 -7.39 -22.30 -48.02
CA ASN A 261 -7.57 -22.62 -49.45
C ASN A 261 -6.84 -21.53 -50.24
N GLY A 262 -5.97 -21.75 -51.22
CA GLY A 262 -5.39 -22.91 -51.87
C GLY A 262 -4.48 -22.38 -53.00
N LYS A 263 -3.37 -23.10 -53.26
CA LYS A 263 -2.53 -23.15 -54.48
C LYS A 263 -2.18 -21.85 -55.23
N ASP A 264 -0.88 -21.51 -55.26
CA ASP A 264 -0.05 -21.79 -56.45
C ASP A 264 1.46 -21.55 -56.24
N LEU A 265 2.25 -22.40 -56.91
CA LEU A 265 3.71 -22.47 -56.89
C LEU A 265 4.35 -21.50 -57.90
N LYS A 266 5.47 -20.82 -57.52
CA LYS A 266 6.73 -20.82 -58.29
C LYS A 266 7.89 -20.05 -57.62
N LYS A 267 8.93 -20.83 -57.28
CA LYS A 267 10.37 -20.67 -57.59
C LYS A 267 11.11 -19.33 -57.34
N SER A 268 12.04 -19.41 -56.38
CA SER A 268 13.52 -19.40 -56.57
C SER A 268 14.35 -18.19 -56.11
N LYS A 269 15.40 -18.53 -55.33
CA LYS A 269 16.77 -17.99 -55.21
C LYS A 269 17.10 -16.79 -54.29
N LYS A 270 17.80 -17.14 -53.20
CA LYS A 270 19.10 -16.64 -52.67
C LYS A 270 19.52 -15.20 -53.04
N ASN A 271 19.80 -14.37 -52.03
CA ASN A 271 21.16 -14.04 -51.59
C ASN A 271 21.16 -13.16 -50.33
N ALA A 272 22.18 -13.35 -49.50
CA ALA A 272 22.59 -12.44 -48.45
C ALA A 272 23.46 -11.33 -49.04
N GLN A 273 23.26 -10.07 -48.62
CA GLN A 273 24.33 -9.17 -48.18
C GLN A 273 23.77 -7.87 -47.60
N GLU A 274 24.51 -7.37 -46.61
CA GLU A 274 24.37 -6.08 -45.91
C GLU A 274 24.36 -4.87 -46.86
N ASN A 275 23.54 -3.86 -46.56
CA ASN A 275 24.07 -2.57 -46.10
C ASN A 275 22.98 -1.57 -45.65
N SER A 276 23.42 -0.68 -44.78
CA SER A 276 22.78 0.48 -44.15
C SER A 276 21.94 1.39 -45.06
N SER A 277 20.84 1.93 -44.54
CA SER A 277 20.72 3.30 -44.01
C SER A 277 19.26 3.81 -44.04
N HIS A 278 18.88 4.46 -42.94
CA HIS A 278 17.82 5.45 -42.71
C HIS A 278 16.61 5.53 -43.67
N GLU A 279 15.40 5.37 -43.14
CA GLU A 279 14.52 6.52 -42.80
C GLU A 279 13.25 6.10 -42.04
N LYS A 280 12.95 6.89 -41.01
CA LYS A 280 11.64 7.25 -40.41
C LYS A 280 10.55 6.17 -40.34
N LYS A 281 10.26 5.73 -39.11
CA LYS A 281 8.90 5.42 -38.69
C LYS A 281 8.65 5.87 -37.26
N GLU A 282 7.44 6.35 -37.09
CA GLU A 282 6.97 7.24 -36.05
C GLU A 282 6.92 6.58 -34.68
N ASN A 283 7.13 7.44 -33.70
CA ASN A 283 7.33 7.15 -32.30
C ASN A 283 5.99 6.82 -31.63
N VAL A 284 5.70 5.53 -31.37
CA VAL A 284 4.74 5.14 -30.34
C VAL A 284 5.54 4.87 -29.08
N THR A 285 5.87 5.95 -28.39
CA THR A 285 6.61 5.92 -27.12
C THR A 285 5.73 5.26 -26.06
N SER A 286 6.00 3.98 -25.79
CA SER A 286 5.53 3.25 -24.63
C SER A 286 5.96 4.01 -23.36
N CYS A 287 5.01 4.64 -22.68
CA CYS A 287 5.25 5.37 -21.43
C CYS A 287 5.76 4.43 -20.32
N CYS A 288 7.01 4.66 -19.92
CA CYS A 288 7.60 4.34 -18.61
C CYS A 288 7.87 2.87 -18.26
N GLN A 289 8.97 2.31 -18.79
CA GLN A 289 9.68 1.20 -18.13
C GLN A 289 10.70 1.77 -17.12
N GLY A 290 10.29 1.87 -15.86
CA GLY A 290 11.22 1.97 -14.75
C GLY A 290 11.76 0.57 -14.44
N VAL A 291 12.97 0.27 -14.89
CA VAL A 291 13.67 -0.96 -14.48
C VAL A 291 14.15 -0.74 -13.05
N ASN A 292 13.34 -1.08 -12.03
CA ASN A 292 13.75 -1.41 -10.65
C ASN A 292 12.64 -1.43 -9.57
N GLY A 293 11.36 -1.60 -9.88
CA GLY A 293 10.35 -1.80 -8.82
C GLY A 293 10.29 -0.68 -7.76
N ILE A 294 10.73 0.53 -8.13
CA ILE A 294 10.62 1.76 -7.35
C ILE A 294 9.93 2.76 -8.29
N SER A 295 8.75 3.23 -7.87
CA SER A 295 7.87 4.10 -8.66
C SER A 295 8.54 5.43 -9.00
N CYS A 296 8.78 5.68 -10.29
CA CYS A 296 9.24 6.97 -10.79
C CYS A 296 8.05 7.95 -10.91
N CYS A 297 7.87 8.83 -9.94
CA CYS A 297 7.11 10.07 -10.13
C CYS A 297 8.13 11.21 -10.28
N ARG A 298 8.05 11.94 -11.39
CA ARG A 298 8.83 13.16 -11.65
C ARG A 298 7.91 14.35 -11.42
N ASP A 299 8.30 15.23 -10.50
CA ASP A 299 7.62 16.48 -10.20
C ASP A 299 7.60 17.39 -11.43
N GLY A 300 6.42 17.92 -11.75
CA GLY A 300 6.28 19.08 -12.63
C GLY A 300 6.38 20.35 -11.81
N SER A 301 7.58 20.93 -11.72
CA SER A 301 7.75 22.31 -11.30
C SER A 301 7.18 23.22 -12.38
N LEU A 302 6.20 24.05 -12.02
CA LEU A 302 5.89 25.27 -12.77
C LEU A 302 6.57 26.43 -12.05
N GLU A 303 7.52 27.03 -12.74
CA GLU A 303 8.13 28.31 -12.41
C GLU A 303 7.10 29.42 -12.65
N GLU A 304 6.88 30.29 -11.67
CA GLU A 304 6.40 31.65 -11.92
C GLU A 304 7.48 32.64 -11.46
N GLU A 305 7.79 33.57 -12.35
CA GLU A 305 8.90 34.50 -12.26
C GLU A 305 8.74 35.56 -11.16
N THR A 306 9.90 36.02 -10.72
CA THR A 306 10.17 37.02 -9.69
C THR A 306 9.65 38.43 -10.00
N SER A 307 9.17 39.13 -8.98
CA SER A 307 9.42 40.57 -8.84
C SER A 307 9.69 40.95 -7.37
N LYS A 308 10.82 41.65 -7.15
CA LYS A 308 11.36 42.09 -5.85
C LYS A 308 10.67 43.38 -5.38
N VAL A 309 10.36 43.47 -4.08
CA VAL A 309 10.50 44.72 -3.29
C VAL A 309 11.03 44.38 -1.89
N HIS A 310 12.04 45.14 -1.46
CA HIS A 310 12.77 45.06 -0.19
C HIS A 310 12.03 45.73 0.99
N GLY A 311 12.23 45.24 2.23
CA GLY A 311 12.19 46.11 3.43
C GLY A 311 11.81 45.52 4.81
N LYS A 312 12.83 45.14 5.59
CA LYS A 312 13.04 45.25 7.07
C LYS A 312 12.12 44.54 8.13
N LYS A 313 12.79 43.62 8.85
CA LYS A 313 12.94 43.38 10.32
C LYS A 313 11.75 43.26 11.30
N GLU A 314 11.72 42.09 11.97
CA GLU A 314 11.40 41.74 13.38
C GLU A 314 10.39 42.59 14.20
N LEU A 315 9.29 41.98 14.66
CA LEU A 315 9.10 41.41 16.01
C LEU A 315 7.67 40.79 16.09
N GLY A 316 7.52 39.69 16.84
CA GLY A 316 6.41 38.74 16.68
C GLY A 316 5.02 39.11 17.22
N ARG A 317 4.06 38.21 16.94
CA ARG A 317 2.88 37.94 17.77
C ARG A 317 2.18 36.66 17.30
N LEU A 318 1.90 35.81 18.28
CA LEU A 318 1.05 34.61 18.24
C LEU A 318 -0.33 34.88 17.63
N SER A 319 -0.75 34.00 16.72
CA SER A 319 -2.12 33.44 16.49
C SER A 319 -2.12 32.88 15.06
N CYS A 320 -2.53 31.66 14.72
CA CYS A 320 -3.55 30.80 15.27
C CYS A 320 -3.11 29.34 15.09
N TRP A 321 -2.90 28.62 16.19
CA TRP A 321 -2.85 27.16 16.17
C TRP A 321 -4.15 26.71 16.84
N MET A 322 -5.16 26.39 16.04
CA MET A 322 -6.35 25.69 16.50
C MET A 322 -6.40 24.37 15.74
N GLY A 323 -5.71 23.38 16.32
CA GLY A 323 -5.82 21.98 15.91
C GLY A 323 -7.18 21.42 16.32
N LYS A 324 -7.80 20.70 15.40
CA LYS A 324 -9.06 19.99 15.59
C LYS A 324 -8.78 18.79 16.51
N TRP A 325 -9.36 18.79 17.71
CA TRP A 325 -9.15 17.72 18.70
C TRP A 325 -10.14 16.58 18.44
N GLU A 326 -9.67 15.34 18.42
CA GLU A 326 -10.55 14.17 18.28
C GLU A 326 -11.23 13.84 19.62
N GLN A 327 -12.39 13.18 19.55
CA GLN A 327 -13.26 12.92 20.70
C GLN A 327 -12.58 12.08 21.80
N SER A 328 -11.61 11.23 21.43
CA SER A 328 -10.77 10.45 22.35
C SER A 328 -9.84 11.34 23.18
N ASP A 329 -9.29 12.39 22.59
CA ASP A 329 -8.36 13.28 23.27
C ASP A 329 -9.09 14.18 24.27
N VAL A 330 -10.32 14.58 23.95
CA VAL A 330 -11.21 15.28 24.86
C VAL A 330 -11.55 14.41 26.06
N LEU A 331 -11.86 13.11 25.83
CA LEU A 331 -12.15 12.17 26.91
C LEU A 331 -10.93 11.90 27.80
N ALA A 332 -9.75 11.77 27.19
CA ALA A 332 -8.49 11.60 27.93
C ALA A 332 -8.16 12.85 28.77
N ALA A 333 -8.32 14.05 28.22
CA ALA A 333 -8.10 15.30 28.94
C ALA A 333 -9.08 15.46 30.12
N VAL A 334 -10.36 15.13 29.91
CA VAL A 334 -11.39 15.17 30.97
C VAL A 334 -11.07 14.16 32.08
N ALA A 335 -10.62 12.95 31.74
CA ALA A 335 -10.23 11.94 32.73
C ALA A 335 -9.04 12.39 33.60
N VAL A 336 -8.02 13.00 32.98
CA VAL A 336 -6.85 13.52 33.70
C VAL A 336 -7.25 14.67 34.63
N VAL A 337 -8.08 15.61 34.17
CA VAL A 337 -8.58 16.71 35.00
C VAL A 337 -9.42 16.19 36.17
N GLY A 338 -10.27 15.20 35.93
CA GLY A 338 -11.07 14.55 36.97
C GLY A 338 -10.21 13.86 38.04
N ALA A 339 -9.14 13.17 37.63
CA ALA A 339 -8.20 12.52 38.56
C ALA A 339 -7.46 13.55 39.43
N VAL A 340 -6.96 14.64 38.82
CA VAL A 340 -6.25 15.71 39.55
C VAL A 340 -7.18 16.41 40.55
N ALA A 341 -8.42 16.70 40.14
CA ALA A 341 -9.42 17.28 41.04
C ALA A 341 -9.73 16.37 42.23
N THR A 342 -9.85 15.06 41.98
CA THR A 342 -10.12 14.07 43.04
C THR A 342 -8.97 14.00 44.05
N VAL A 343 -7.71 14.00 43.57
CA VAL A 343 -6.52 14.03 44.43
C VAL A 343 -6.44 15.33 45.23
N ALA A 344 -6.75 16.47 44.61
CA ALA A 344 -6.73 17.77 45.30
C ALA A 344 -7.80 17.84 46.41
N VAL A 345 -9.00 17.31 46.15
CA VAL A 345 -10.08 17.23 47.16
C VAL A 345 -9.67 16.30 48.29
N ALA A 346 -9.16 15.10 48.00
CA ALA A 346 -8.68 14.17 49.02
C ALA A 346 -7.56 14.78 49.88
N TYR A 347 -6.61 15.48 49.26
CA TYR A 347 -5.54 16.19 49.96
C TYR A 347 -6.07 17.33 50.86
N SER A 348 -7.12 18.04 50.44
CA SER A 348 -7.74 19.09 51.24
C SER A 348 -8.45 18.56 52.49
N PHE A 349 -9.05 17.36 52.41
CA PHE A 349 -9.62 16.68 53.57
C PHE A 349 -8.53 16.19 54.51
N TYR A 350 -7.46 15.58 53.98
CA TYR A 350 -6.31 15.15 54.76
C TYR A 350 -5.69 16.30 55.56
N ARG A 351 -5.52 17.48 54.95
CA ARG A 351 -4.97 18.67 55.62
C ARG A 351 -5.90 19.28 56.67
N ARG A 352 -7.21 19.03 56.62
CA ARG A 352 -8.18 19.52 57.61
C ARG A 352 -8.36 18.60 58.82
N SER A 353 -7.85 17.36 58.75
CA SER A 353 -7.96 16.36 59.81
C SER A 353 -6.70 16.19 60.66
N GLY A 354 -5.67 17.03 60.43
CA GLY A 354 -4.39 17.02 61.16
C GLY A 354 -4.19 18.24 62.04
#